data_AF-A0A661G5B3-F1
#
_entry.id   AF-A0A661G5B3-F1
#
_cell.length_a   1.000
_cell.length_b   1.000
_cell.length_c   1.000
_cell.angle_alpha   90.00
_cell.angle_beta   90.00
_cell.angle_gamma   90.00
#
_symmetry.space_group_name_H-M   'P 1'
#
loop_
_entity.id
_entity.type
_entity.pdbx_description
1 polymer ?
#
loop_
_entity_poly.entity_id
_entity_poly.type
_entity_poly.pdbx_seq_one_letter_code
_entity_poly.pdbx_strand_id
1 'polypeptide(L)'
;MNRWLVALLVTLAVVILVSPGIVGRLAEQSLDENIDWVASENPDVSISTERFDRGWFTSEGRYRVVFRGGAFHDAAMLYSGSTNSAVLPALIIDTRIDHGLVPVSSMAREAGSLMPGLANTISTFQIDPGDGELIAIPGKLFSNIGVSGSSKSWFVLEAGSFGKDELSATWQGADLLVVSNPSAGGISVEGSVQPFSVTENDERIDIGVITVDVDETKSDFGFSVGTVELEM
;
A
#
# COMPACT_ATOMS: atom_id res chain seq x y z
N MET A 1 -37.10 -32.91 -15.53
CA MET A 1 -35.85 -32.36 -14.95
C MET A 1 -35.42 -33.27 -13.81
N ASN A 2 -34.22 -33.88 -13.89
CA ASN A 2 -33.79 -34.85 -12.88
C ASN A 2 -33.64 -34.15 -11.53
N ARG A 3 -34.30 -34.66 -10.48
CA ARG A 3 -34.26 -34.10 -9.12
C ARG A 3 -32.83 -33.91 -8.61
N TRP A 4 -31.92 -34.78 -9.02
CA TRP A 4 -30.49 -34.68 -8.71
C TRP A 4 -29.81 -33.49 -9.38
N LEU A 5 -30.21 -33.14 -10.61
CA LEU A 5 -29.69 -31.99 -11.34
C LEU A 5 -30.19 -30.68 -10.71
N VAL A 6 -31.43 -30.66 -10.22
CA VAL A 6 -31.97 -29.54 -9.43
C VAL A 6 -31.23 -29.40 -8.10
N ALA A 7 -31.02 -30.51 -7.37
CA ALA A 7 -30.26 -30.50 -6.13
C ALA A 7 -28.83 -30.00 -6.34
N LEU A 8 -28.16 -30.43 -7.41
CA LEU A 8 -26.82 -29.96 -7.76
C LEU A 8 -26.80 -28.47 -8.08
N LEU A 9 -27.77 -27.96 -8.85
CA LEU A 9 -27.88 -26.54 -9.17
C LEU A 9 -28.18 -25.70 -7.92
N VAL A 10 -29.03 -26.18 -7.00
CA VAL A 10 -29.32 -25.49 -5.74
C VAL A 10 -28.09 -25.46 -4.84
N THR A 11 -27.38 -26.59 -4.69
CA THR A 11 -26.13 -26.64 -3.92
C THR A 11 -25.07 -25.72 -4.53
N LEU A 12 -24.92 -25.72 -5.86
CA LEU A 12 -24.00 -24.83 -6.54
C LEU A 12 -24.38 -23.35 -6.33
N ALA A 13 -25.66 -23.02 -6.42
CA ALA A 13 -26.15 -21.67 -6.15
C ALA A 13 -25.87 -21.23 -4.71
N VAL A 14 -26.06 -22.11 -3.72
CA VAL A 14 -25.73 -21.84 -2.32
C VAL A 14 -24.21 -21.66 -2.14
N VAL A 15 -23.39 -22.50 -2.75
CA VAL A 15 -21.92 -22.37 -2.70
C VAL A 15 -21.46 -21.04 -3.30
N ILE A 16 -21.99 -20.68 -4.48
CA ILE A 16 -21.69 -19.39 -5.14
C ILE A 16 -22.17 -18.20 -4.30
N LEU A 17 -23.25 -18.36 -3.54
CA LEU A 17 -23.80 -17.31 -2.69
C LEU A 17 -23.02 -17.17 -1.37
N VAL A 18 -22.40 -18.23 -0.84
CA VAL A 18 -21.63 -18.14 0.41
C VAL A 18 -20.15 -17.84 0.16
N SER A 19 -19.60 -18.23 -0.99
CA SER A 19 -18.16 -18.10 -1.29
C SER A 19 -17.61 -16.68 -1.24
N PRO A 20 -18.29 -15.62 -1.73
CA PRO A 20 -17.68 -14.28 -1.77
C PRO A 20 -17.45 -13.71 -0.35
N GLY A 21 -18.38 -13.96 0.58
CA GLY A 21 -18.20 -13.57 1.99
C GLY A 21 -17.03 -14.28 2.66
N ILE A 22 -16.77 -15.55 2.31
CA ILE A 22 -15.60 -16.31 2.80
C ILE A 22 -14.31 -15.71 2.22
N VAL A 23 -14.26 -15.47 0.90
CA VAL A 23 -13.08 -14.89 0.22
C VAL A 23 -12.78 -13.49 0.74
N GLY A 24 -13.79 -12.65 0.97
CA GLY A 24 -13.60 -11.32 1.56
C GLY A 24 -12.99 -11.36 2.96
N ARG A 25 -13.38 -12.34 3.77
CA ARG A 25 -12.77 -12.55 5.10
C ARG A 25 -11.32 -13.04 5.00
N LEU A 26 -11.00 -13.90 4.05
CA LEU A 26 -9.63 -14.35 3.81
C LEU A 26 -8.73 -13.21 3.29
N ALA A 27 -9.27 -12.35 2.42
CA ALA A 27 -8.55 -11.18 1.91
C ALA A 27 -8.21 -10.19 3.03
N GLU A 28 -9.15 -9.94 3.94
CA GLU A 28 -8.91 -9.12 5.12
C GLU A 28 -7.89 -9.76 6.06
N GLN A 29 -8.03 -11.04 6.38
CA GLN A 29 -7.06 -11.75 7.23
C GLN A 29 -5.65 -11.70 6.64
N SER A 30 -5.53 -11.90 5.32
CA SER A 30 -4.23 -11.81 4.65
C SER A 30 -3.65 -10.40 4.67
N LEU A 31 -4.49 -9.36 4.63
CA LEU A 31 -4.04 -7.97 4.73
C LEU A 31 -3.60 -7.63 6.17
N ASP A 32 -4.37 -8.05 7.16
CA ASP A 32 -4.03 -7.88 8.58
C ASP A 32 -2.72 -8.62 8.91
N GLU A 33 -2.53 -9.85 8.41
CA GLU A 33 -1.27 -10.60 8.55
C GLU A 33 -0.08 -9.86 7.93
N ASN A 34 -0.25 -9.23 6.77
CA ASN A 34 0.80 -8.43 6.15
C ASN A 34 1.09 -7.17 6.99
N ILE A 35 0.07 -6.50 7.54
CA ILE A 35 0.24 -5.33 8.41
C ILE A 35 0.97 -5.72 9.70
N ASP A 36 0.55 -6.80 10.34
CA ASP A 36 1.18 -7.31 11.56
C ASP A 36 2.63 -7.72 11.32
N TRP A 37 2.92 -8.35 10.18
CA TRP A 37 4.28 -8.65 9.78
C TRP A 37 5.11 -7.38 9.63
N VAL A 38 4.65 -6.38 8.87
CA VAL A 38 5.35 -5.10 8.70
C VAL A 38 5.58 -4.40 10.04
N ALA A 39 4.57 -4.37 10.92
CA ALA A 39 4.69 -3.75 12.25
C ALA A 39 5.67 -4.52 13.16
N SER A 40 5.76 -5.84 13.03
CA SER A 40 6.71 -6.66 13.79
C SER A 40 8.16 -6.47 13.33
N GLU A 41 8.37 -6.17 12.05
CA GLU A 41 9.71 -5.90 11.50
C GLU A 41 10.16 -4.45 11.72
N ASN A 42 9.20 -3.53 11.89
CA ASN A 42 9.45 -2.10 12.02
C ASN A 42 8.87 -1.56 13.34
N PRO A 43 9.55 -1.75 14.50
CA PRO A 43 9.04 -1.30 15.80
C PRO A 43 8.85 0.22 15.88
N ASP A 44 9.55 0.97 15.03
CA ASP A 44 9.46 2.42 14.90
C ASP A 44 8.31 2.87 13.98
N VAL A 45 7.51 1.94 13.44
CA VAL A 45 6.35 2.23 12.60
C VAL A 45 5.10 1.65 13.24
N SER A 46 4.13 2.52 13.52
CA SER A 46 2.82 2.12 14.03
C SER A 46 1.81 2.18 12.91
N ILE A 47 1.23 1.04 12.55
CA ILE A 47 0.12 0.95 11.60
C ILE A 47 -1.16 0.65 12.38
N SER A 48 -2.25 1.37 12.09
CA SER A 48 -3.55 1.17 12.72
C SER A 48 -4.66 1.27 11.69
N THR A 49 -5.68 0.42 11.81
CA THR A 49 -6.87 0.45 10.97
C THR A 49 -7.88 1.43 11.56
N GLU A 50 -8.21 2.50 10.85
CA GLU A 50 -9.24 3.47 11.27
C GLU A 50 -10.65 2.99 10.93
N ARG A 51 -10.80 2.45 9.73
CA ARG A 51 -12.08 2.02 9.16
C ARG A 51 -11.85 0.82 8.28
N PHE A 52 -12.74 -0.16 8.36
CA PHE A 52 -12.78 -1.26 7.41
C PHE A 52 -14.23 -1.62 7.10
N ASP A 53 -14.65 -1.33 5.88
CA ASP A 53 -15.97 -1.63 5.37
C ASP A 53 -15.91 -2.87 4.48
N ARG A 54 -16.34 -3.99 5.05
CA ARG A 54 -16.38 -5.27 4.35
C ARG A 54 -17.60 -5.33 3.43
N GLY A 55 -17.37 -5.42 2.13
CA GLY A 55 -18.42 -5.71 1.15
C GLY A 55 -18.28 -7.10 0.54
N TRP A 56 -19.16 -7.40 -0.41
CA TRP A 56 -19.34 -8.75 -0.94
C TRP A 56 -18.32 -9.13 -2.02
N PHE A 57 -17.91 -8.17 -2.85
CA PHE A 57 -16.88 -8.30 -3.88
C PHE A 57 -15.82 -7.20 -3.79
N THR A 58 -16.05 -6.23 -2.92
CA THR A 58 -15.17 -5.09 -2.71
C THR A 58 -15.23 -4.74 -1.24
N SER A 59 -14.08 -4.51 -0.63
CA SER A 59 -13.95 -3.92 0.70
C SER A 59 -13.18 -2.61 0.61
N GLU A 60 -13.32 -1.75 1.61
CA GLU A 60 -12.56 -0.50 1.73
C GLU A 60 -11.92 -0.43 3.11
N GLY A 61 -10.61 -0.22 3.16
CA GLY A 61 -9.86 -0.04 4.38
C GLY A 61 -9.23 1.35 4.41
N ARG A 62 -9.20 1.97 5.59
CA ARG A 62 -8.40 3.17 5.87
C ARG A 62 -7.40 2.83 6.96
N TYR A 63 -6.13 3.07 6.67
CA TYR A 63 -5.01 2.79 7.56
C TYR A 63 -4.28 4.08 7.89
N ARG A 64 -3.91 4.26 9.16
CA ARG A 64 -3.02 5.32 9.62
C ARG A 64 -1.68 4.74 9.98
N VAL A 65 -0.63 5.29 9.39
CA VAL A 65 0.77 4.98 9.65
C VAL A 65 1.44 6.15 10.36
N VAL A 66 2.02 5.90 11.52
CA VAL A 66 2.76 6.89 12.32
C VAL A 66 4.18 6.40 12.52
N PHE A 67 5.16 7.23 12.13
CA PHE A 67 6.57 6.98 12.40
C PHE A 67 6.92 7.45 13.82
N ARG A 68 7.35 6.52 14.67
CA ARG A 68 7.68 6.69 16.09
C ARG A 68 9.19 6.75 16.35
N GLY A 69 10.02 6.49 15.35
CA GLY A 69 11.48 6.58 15.43
C GLY A 69 12.12 7.04 14.12
N GLY A 70 13.41 7.35 14.19
CA GLY A 70 14.23 7.77 13.04
C GLY A 70 13.97 9.20 12.56
N ALA A 71 14.60 9.56 11.44
CA ALA A 71 14.60 10.92 10.91
C ALA A 71 13.19 11.46 10.59
N PHE A 72 12.27 10.59 10.15
CA PHE A 72 10.87 10.98 9.91
C PHE A 72 10.16 11.36 11.20
N HIS A 73 10.39 10.64 12.29
CA HIS A 73 9.83 10.98 13.60
C HIS A 73 10.40 12.32 14.10
N ASP A 74 11.71 12.53 13.98
CA ASP A 74 12.34 13.78 14.39
C ASP A 74 11.78 14.98 13.61
N ALA A 75 11.62 14.84 12.29
CA ALA A 75 10.99 15.86 11.44
C ALA A 75 9.52 16.09 11.84
N ALA A 76 8.77 15.02 12.11
CA ALA A 76 7.37 15.09 12.55
C ALA A 76 7.22 15.80 13.91
N MET A 77 8.12 15.55 14.86
CA MET A 77 8.17 16.24 16.16
C MET A 77 8.48 17.74 16.00
N LEU A 78 9.42 18.09 15.12
CA LEU A 78 9.74 19.49 14.82
C LEU A 78 8.52 20.22 14.21
N TYR A 79 7.84 19.59 13.26
CA TYR A 79 6.63 20.13 12.64
C TYR A 79 5.48 20.28 13.65
N SER A 80 5.24 19.25 14.48
CA SER A 80 4.20 19.28 15.52
C SER A 80 4.46 20.40 16.53
N GLY A 81 5.73 20.60 16.91
CA GLY A 81 6.16 21.67 17.80
C GLY A 81 5.98 23.07 17.21
N SER A 82 6.22 23.27 15.91
CA SER A 82 6.05 24.56 15.25
C SER A 82 4.59 24.92 15.00
N THR A 83 3.73 23.92 14.82
CA THR A 83 2.27 24.08 14.60
C THR A 83 1.46 24.00 15.89
N ASN A 84 2.09 23.74 17.03
CA ASN A 84 1.45 23.51 18.33
C ASN A 84 0.36 22.40 18.27
N SER A 85 0.55 21.40 17.39
CA SER A 85 -0.27 20.21 17.37
C SER A 85 0.22 19.22 18.43
N ALA A 86 -0.72 18.56 19.10
CA ALA A 86 -0.44 17.45 20.02
C ALA A 86 -0.43 16.09 19.31
N VAL A 87 -0.78 16.06 18.02
CA VAL A 87 -0.88 14.84 17.20
C VAL A 87 0.26 14.84 16.20
N LEU A 88 1.02 13.73 16.17
CA LEU A 88 2.08 13.58 15.19
C LEU A 88 1.51 13.44 13.78
N PRO A 89 2.17 14.03 12.78
CA PRO A 89 1.88 13.76 11.38
C PRO A 89 1.81 12.27 11.09
N ALA A 90 0.85 11.88 10.26
CA ALA A 90 0.61 10.50 9.88
C ALA A 90 0.37 10.36 8.38
N LEU A 91 0.75 9.21 7.82
CA LEU A 91 0.37 8.81 6.47
C LEU A 91 -0.96 8.06 6.56
N ILE A 92 -1.97 8.56 5.85
CA ILE A 92 -3.25 7.92 5.66
C ILE A 92 -3.22 7.16 4.33
N ILE A 93 -3.61 5.90 4.39
CA ILE A 93 -3.68 5.00 3.24
C ILE A 93 -5.13 4.54 3.11
N ASP A 94 -5.80 5.00 2.07
CA ASP A 94 -7.12 4.50 1.69
C ASP A 94 -6.94 3.40 0.65
N THR A 95 -7.38 2.19 1.00
CA THR A 95 -7.23 0.99 0.16
C THR A 95 -8.59 0.45 -0.23
N ARG A 96 -8.86 0.41 -1.53
CA ARG A 96 -9.94 -0.40 -2.09
C ARG A 96 -9.42 -1.80 -2.36
N ILE A 97 -10.15 -2.82 -1.92
CA ILE A 97 -9.80 -4.24 -2.03
C ILE A 97 -10.86 -4.92 -2.88
N ASP A 98 -10.54 -5.33 -4.10
CA ASP A 98 -11.39 -6.11 -4.98
C ASP A 98 -11.13 -7.61 -4.76
N HIS A 99 -12.16 -8.39 -4.39
CA HIS A 99 -12.04 -9.82 -4.05
C HIS A 99 -13.24 -10.65 -4.58
N GLY A 100 -13.13 -11.98 -4.58
CA GLY A 100 -14.18 -12.91 -5.02
C GLY A 100 -13.77 -13.85 -6.16
N LEU A 101 -14.70 -14.71 -6.61
CA LEU A 101 -14.43 -15.81 -7.56
C LEU A 101 -13.91 -15.36 -8.94
N VAL A 102 -14.31 -14.17 -9.39
CA VAL A 102 -13.79 -13.51 -10.60
C VAL A 102 -13.71 -12.02 -10.27
N PRO A 103 -12.53 -11.46 -10.00
CA PRO A 103 -12.38 -10.04 -9.72
C PRO A 103 -12.46 -9.26 -11.05
N VAL A 104 -13.66 -9.24 -11.66
CA VAL A 104 -13.92 -8.63 -12.97
C VAL A 104 -13.61 -7.13 -13.00
N SER A 105 -13.67 -6.43 -11.86
CA SER A 105 -13.28 -5.02 -11.74
C SER A 105 -11.78 -4.80 -11.96
N SER A 106 -10.95 -5.82 -11.74
CA SER A 106 -9.50 -5.78 -11.99
C SER A 106 -9.14 -5.92 -13.47
N MET A 107 -10.06 -6.40 -14.31
CA MET A 107 -9.82 -6.65 -15.74
C MET A 107 -9.80 -5.38 -16.61
N ALA A 108 -10.38 -4.26 -16.14
CA ALA A 108 -10.53 -3.04 -16.93
C ALA A 108 -9.41 -2.01 -16.70
N ARG A 109 -8.31 -2.40 -16.03
CA ARG A 109 -7.26 -1.49 -15.55
C ARG A 109 -5.95 -1.68 -16.30
N GLU A 110 -5.23 -0.58 -16.48
CA GLU A 110 -3.96 -0.52 -17.22
C GLU A 110 -2.85 -1.39 -16.60
N ALA A 111 -2.89 -1.60 -15.27
CA ALA A 111 -2.07 -2.56 -14.52
C ALA A 111 -2.87 -3.75 -13.94
N GLY A 112 -4.01 -4.09 -14.56
CA GLY A 112 -4.88 -5.18 -14.12
C GLY A 112 -4.24 -6.56 -14.30
N SER A 113 -4.17 -7.37 -13.24
CA SER A 113 -3.65 -8.74 -13.28
C SER A 113 -4.77 -9.79 -13.36
N LEU A 114 -4.61 -10.78 -14.25
CA LEU A 114 -5.42 -12.00 -14.31
C LEU A 114 -4.84 -13.13 -13.46
N MET A 115 -3.74 -12.90 -12.75
CA MET A 115 -3.16 -13.93 -11.90
C MET A 115 -4.15 -14.31 -10.78
N PRO A 116 -4.38 -15.61 -10.55
CA PRO A 116 -5.20 -16.05 -9.42
C PRO A 116 -4.63 -15.47 -8.12
N GLY A 117 -5.44 -14.70 -7.40
CA GLY A 117 -5.09 -14.08 -6.13
C GLY A 117 -6.31 -14.01 -5.22
N LEU A 118 -6.08 -13.83 -3.91
CA LEU A 118 -7.15 -13.59 -2.94
C LEU A 118 -7.82 -12.25 -3.18
N ALA A 119 -7.01 -11.23 -3.51
CA ALA A 119 -7.49 -9.87 -3.73
C ALA A 119 -6.55 -9.06 -4.62
N ASN A 120 -7.12 -8.06 -5.27
CA ASN A 120 -6.39 -6.95 -5.88
C ASN A 120 -6.71 -5.67 -5.10
N THR A 121 -5.75 -4.80 -4.89
CA THR A 121 -5.95 -3.55 -4.16
C THR A 121 -5.52 -2.34 -4.97
N ILE A 122 -6.15 -1.21 -4.67
CA ILE A 122 -5.63 0.12 -5.02
C ILE A 122 -5.58 0.94 -3.76
N SER A 123 -4.41 1.45 -3.45
CA SER A 123 -4.22 2.40 -2.36
C SER A 123 -3.93 3.80 -2.88
N THR A 124 -4.52 4.79 -2.23
CA THR A 124 -4.24 6.22 -2.37
C THR A 124 -3.71 6.77 -1.05
N PHE A 125 -2.92 7.83 -1.14
CA PHE A 125 -2.13 8.33 -0.02
C PHE A 125 -2.51 9.76 0.35
N GLN A 126 -2.54 10.05 1.65
CA GLN A 126 -2.71 11.40 2.17
C GLN A 126 -1.82 11.61 3.38
N ILE A 127 -1.39 12.84 3.65
CA ILE A 127 -0.76 13.22 4.91
C ILE A 127 -1.84 13.84 5.80
N ASP A 128 -1.94 13.35 7.02
CA ASP A 128 -2.60 14.02 8.13
C ASP A 128 -1.52 14.76 8.91
N PRO A 129 -1.37 16.09 8.77
CA PRO A 129 -0.35 16.83 9.50
C PRO A 129 -0.70 17.00 10.99
N GLY A 130 -1.86 16.52 11.44
CA GLY A 130 -2.32 16.63 12.83
C GLY A 130 -3.17 17.86 13.12
N ASP A 131 -3.59 18.61 12.10
CA ASP A 131 -4.51 19.76 12.21
C ASP A 131 -5.95 19.44 11.75
N GLY A 132 -6.17 18.22 11.25
CA GLY A 132 -7.46 17.74 10.76
C GLY A 132 -7.72 17.98 9.26
N GLU A 133 -6.84 18.70 8.55
CA GLU A 133 -6.92 18.87 7.10
C GLU A 133 -5.99 17.88 6.38
N LEU A 134 -6.58 16.89 5.69
CA LEU A 134 -5.81 15.88 4.97
C LEU A 134 -5.26 16.43 3.65
N ILE A 135 -3.95 16.26 3.44
CA ILE A 135 -3.24 16.68 2.24
C ILE A 135 -3.07 15.47 1.33
N ALA A 136 -3.67 15.48 0.14
CA ALA A 136 -3.52 14.39 -0.81
C ALA A 136 -2.08 14.29 -1.34
N ILE A 137 -1.52 13.08 -1.37
CA ILE A 137 -0.24 12.78 -2.00
C ILE A 137 -0.53 12.18 -3.38
N PRO A 138 0.11 12.66 -4.45
CA PRO A 138 -0.05 12.07 -5.78
C PRO A 138 0.50 10.63 -5.82
N GLY A 139 -0.05 9.83 -6.72
CA GLY A 139 0.35 8.45 -6.93
C GLY A 139 -0.63 7.42 -6.38
N LYS A 140 -0.44 6.17 -6.80
CA LYS A 140 -1.27 5.02 -6.44
C LYS A 140 -0.41 3.79 -6.25
N LEU A 141 -0.79 2.93 -5.32
CA LEU A 141 -0.21 1.61 -5.15
C LEU A 141 -1.22 0.57 -5.62
N PHE A 142 -0.83 -0.26 -6.58
CA PHE A 142 -1.64 -1.36 -7.07
C PHE A 142 -1.06 -2.67 -6.54
N SER A 143 -1.80 -3.42 -5.74
CA SER A 143 -1.29 -4.70 -5.21
C SER A 143 -2.12 -5.88 -5.67
N ASN A 144 -1.46 -7.01 -5.87
CA ASN A 144 -2.06 -8.33 -5.97
C ASN A 144 -1.62 -9.16 -4.76
N ILE A 145 -2.58 -9.75 -4.06
CA ILE A 145 -2.33 -10.57 -2.87
C ILE A 145 -2.65 -12.02 -3.22
N GLY A 146 -1.66 -12.89 -3.10
CA GLY A 146 -1.76 -14.33 -3.33
C GLY A 146 -2.38 -15.08 -2.15
N VAL A 147 -2.80 -16.32 -2.40
CA VAL A 147 -3.38 -17.22 -1.37
C VAL A 147 -2.44 -17.57 -0.22
N SER A 148 -1.13 -17.46 -0.42
CA SER A 148 -0.11 -17.69 0.61
C SER A 148 0.27 -16.40 1.38
N GLY A 149 -0.44 -15.30 1.15
CA GLY A 149 -0.12 -13.98 1.72
C GLY A 149 1.03 -13.25 1.01
N SER A 150 1.67 -13.86 0.01
CA SER A 150 2.63 -13.16 -0.85
C SER A 150 1.94 -12.02 -1.59
N SER A 151 2.64 -10.91 -1.78
CA SER A 151 2.09 -9.76 -2.49
C SER A 151 3.03 -9.26 -3.57
N LYS A 152 2.44 -8.71 -4.63
CA LYS A 152 3.14 -7.93 -5.66
C LYS A 152 2.47 -6.57 -5.74
N SER A 153 3.18 -5.52 -5.37
CA SER A 153 2.69 -4.16 -5.26
C SER A 153 3.45 -3.23 -6.19
N TRP A 154 2.74 -2.40 -6.94
CA TRP A 154 3.29 -1.50 -7.94
C TRP A 154 2.91 -0.07 -7.57
N PHE A 155 3.86 0.72 -7.10
CA PHE A 155 3.66 2.14 -6.85
C PHE A 155 3.93 2.91 -8.14
N VAL A 156 2.95 3.72 -8.54
CA VAL A 156 3.05 4.57 -9.73
C VAL A 156 2.73 6.00 -9.33
N LEU A 157 3.66 6.90 -9.62
CA LEU A 157 3.53 8.33 -9.52
C LEU A 157 3.73 8.94 -10.90
N GLU A 158 2.70 9.59 -11.44
CA GLU A 158 2.82 10.32 -12.70
C GLU A 158 3.54 11.65 -12.48
N ALA A 159 4.20 12.16 -13.52
CA ALA A 159 4.80 13.47 -13.50
C ALA A 159 3.77 14.56 -13.16
N GLY A 160 4.18 15.55 -12.39
CA GLY A 160 3.26 16.56 -11.92
C GLY A 160 3.96 17.75 -11.27
N SER A 161 3.13 18.67 -10.84
CA SER A 161 3.57 19.86 -10.13
C SER A 161 2.57 20.28 -9.07
N PHE A 162 3.10 20.96 -8.07
CA PHE A 162 2.35 21.62 -7.02
C PHE A 162 2.85 23.07 -6.93
N GLY A 163 1.94 24.00 -6.67
CA GLY A 163 2.28 25.40 -6.47
C GLY A 163 1.30 26.07 -5.53
N LYS A 164 1.80 26.68 -4.46
CA LYS A 164 1.03 27.48 -3.51
C LYS A 164 1.91 28.60 -2.97
N ASP A 165 1.46 29.83 -3.14
CA ASP A 165 2.19 31.04 -2.74
C ASP A 165 3.61 31.06 -3.35
N GLU A 166 4.66 31.14 -2.53
CA GLU A 166 6.07 31.16 -2.95
C GLU A 166 6.68 29.75 -3.07
N LEU A 167 5.93 28.70 -2.71
CA LEU A 167 6.35 27.30 -2.77
C LEU A 167 5.87 26.65 -4.07
N SER A 168 6.80 26.05 -4.80
CA SER A 168 6.50 25.18 -5.94
C SER A 168 7.29 23.88 -5.86
N ALA A 169 6.68 22.80 -6.31
CA ALA A 169 7.33 21.50 -6.44
C ALA A 169 7.01 20.90 -7.80
N THR A 170 7.97 20.20 -8.40
CA THR A 170 7.76 19.41 -9.62
C THR A 170 8.41 18.05 -9.47
N TRP A 171 7.81 17.03 -10.04
CA TRP A 171 8.33 15.68 -10.05
C TRP A 171 8.11 15.05 -11.42
N GLN A 172 9.06 14.23 -11.86
CA GLN A 172 8.99 13.55 -13.17
C GLN A 172 8.35 12.16 -13.10
N GLY A 173 7.95 11.74 -11.90
CA GLY A 173 7.24 10.49 -11.65
C GLY A 173 8.04 9.48 -10.83
N ALA A 174 7.45 8.33 -10.56
CA ALA A 174 8.10 7.19 -9.95
C ALA A 174 7.40 5.90 -10.35
N ASP A 175 8.18 4.84 -10.45
CA ASP A 175 7.70 3.49 -10.74
C ASP A 175 8.51 2.53 -9.85
N LEU A 176 7.85 1.91 -8.87
CA LEU A 176 8.46 0.99 -7.92
C LEU A 176 7.63 -0.29 -7.82
N LEU A 177 8.29 -1.41 -8.04
CA LEU A 177 7.77 -2.75 -7.80
C LEU A 177 8.26 -3.24 -6.44
N VAL A 178 7.33 -3.62 -5.56
CA VAL A 178 7.60 -4.28 -4.29
C VAL A 178 7.00 -5.68 -4.32
N VAL A 179 7.80 -6.70 -4.06
CA VAL A 179 7.35 -8.07 -3.90
C VAL A 179 7.59 -8.49 -2.45
N SER A 180 6.55 -9.00 -1.78
CA SER A 180 6.69 -9.59 -0.45
C SER A 180 6.31 -11.06 -0.46
N ASN A 181 7.05 -11.86 0.29
CA ASN A 181 6.72 -13.25 0.57
C ASN A 181 6.87 -13.52 2.08
N PRO A 182 5.81 -13.27 2.87
CA PRO A 182 5.85 -13.44 4.32
C PRO A 182 6.25 -14.85 4.75
N SER A 183 5.82 -15.88 4.00
CA SER A 183 6.15 -17.28 4.31
C SER A 183 7.63 -17.62 4.18
N ALA A 184 8.34 -16.91 3.29
CA ALA A 184 9.78 -17.04 3.10
C ALA A 184 10.57 -15.92 3.80
N GLY A 185 9.90 -14.97 4.46
CA GLY A 185 10.50 -13.77 5.02
C GLY A 185 11.23 -12.90 3.98
N GLY A 186 10.79 -12.96 2.72
CA GLY A 186 11.46 -12.29 1.60
C GLY A 186 10.80 -10.99 1.21
N ILE A 187 11.58 -9.97 0.88
CA ILE A 187 11.14 -8.72 0.28
C ILE A 187 12.08 -8.34 -0.86
N SER A 188 11.53 -7.94 -2.00
CA SER A 188 12.30 -7.29 -3.05
C SER A 188 11.66 -5.98 -3.46
N VAL A 189 12.49 -5.00 -3.79
CA VAL A 189 12.07 -3.69 -4.27
C VAL A 189 12.92 -3.34 -5.48
N GLU A 190 12.29 -3.06 -6.62
CA GLU A 190 12.97 -2.65 -7.84
C GLU A 190 12.26 -1.43 -8.42
N GLY A 191 13.02 -0.42 -8.85
CA GLY A 191 12.48 0.64 -9.68
C GLY A 191 13.21 1.95 -9.53
N SER A 192 12.53 3.05 -9.87
CA SER A 192 13.14 4.38 -9.83
C SER A 192 12.16 5.48 -9.41
N VAL A 193 12.72 6.47 -8.73
CA VAL A 193 12.10 7.77 -8.54
C VAL A 193 12.77 8.75 -9.50
N GLN A 194 12.01 9.33 -10.40
CA GLN A 194 12.50 10.29 -11.37
C GLN A 194 12.74 11.65 -10.69
N PRO A 195 13.51 12.57 -11.30
CA PRO A 195 13.94 13.78 -10.64
C PRO A 195 12.77 14.59 -10.06
N PHE A 196 13.00 15.16 -8.89
CA PHE A 196 12.08 16.11 -8.28
C PHE A 196 12.81 17.39 -7.89
N SER A 197 12.06 18.48 -7.88
CA SER A 197 12.57 19.76 -7.44
C SER A 197 11.55 20.48 -6.59
N VAL A 198 12.04 21.17 -5.57
CA VAL A 198 11.27 22.08 -4.73
C VAL A 198 11.91 23.45 -4.85
N THR A 199 11.10 24.48 -5.00
CA THR A 199 11.54 25.88 -5.07
C THR A 199 10.70 26.71 -4.12
N GLU A 200 11.36 27.44 -3.22
CA GLU A 200 10.75 28.38 -2.27
C GLU A 200 11.61 29.65 -2.24
N ASN A 201 11.03 30.83 -2.40
CA ASN A 201 11.75 32.11 -2.29
C ASN A 201 13.03 32.21 -3.14
N ASP A 202 12.96 31.76 -4.40
CA ASP A 202 14.09 31.63 -5.35
C ASP A 202 15.20 30.63 -4.93
N GLU A 203 15.08 29.96 -3.78
CA GLU A 203 15.92 28.83 -3.40
C GLU A 203 15.37 27.56 -4.01
N ARG A 204 16.23 26.77 -4.66
CA ARG A 204 15.85 25.54 -5.35
C ARG A 204 16.66 24.36 -4.82
N ILE A 205 15.95 23.30 -4.47
CA ILE A 205 16.49 21.98 -4.14
C ILE A 205 16.11 21.04 -5.29
N ASP A 206 17.10 20.39 -5.86
CA ASP A 206 16.93 19.36 -6.88
C ASP A 206 17.42 18.02 -6.34
N ILE A 207 16.63 16.98 -6.54
CA ILE A 207 17.04 15.60 -6.32
C ILE A 207 17.02 14.89 -7.68
N GLY A 208 18.12 14.20 -7.97
CA GLY A 208 18.32 13.44 -9.20
C GLY A 208 17.43 12.20 -9.27
N VAL A 209 17.74 11.34 -10.24
CA VAL A 209 17.11 10.02 -10.31
C VAL A 209 17.59 9.19 -9.12
N ILE A 210 16.67 8.53 -8.44
CA ILE A 210 17.01 7.52 -7.43
C ILE A 210 16.63 6.15 -8.01
N THR A 211 17.60 5.26 -8.14
CA THR A 211 17.35 3.85 -8.50
C THR A 211 17.41 3.00 -7.24
N VAL A 212 16.45 2.11 -7.07
CA VAL A 212 16.34 1.20 -5.93
C VAL A 212 16.36 -0.22 -6.44
N ASP A 213 17.29 -1.02 -5.93
CA ASP A 213 17.31 -2.48 -6.10
C ASP A 213 17.59 -3.12 -4.74
N VAL A 214 16.59 -3.81 -4.21
CA VAL A 214 16.62 -4.48 -2.91
C VAL A 214 16.16 -5.90 -3.11
N ASP A 215 16.92 -6.86 -2.58
CA ASP A 215 16.51 -8.26 -2.47
C ASP A 215 16.99 -8.78 -1.12
N GLU A 216 16.06 -8.92 -0.18
CA GLU A 216 16.32 -9.35 1.18
C GLU A 216 15.49 -10.57 1.55
N THR A 217 16.08 -11.43 2.39
CA THR A 217 15.39 -12.54 3.03
C THR A 217 15.75 -12.61 4.51
N LYS A 218 14.82 -13.08 5.33
CA LYS A 218 15.04 -13.25 6.76
C LYS A 218 15.89 -14.48 7.04
N SER A 219 17.00 -14.28 7.73
CA SER A 219 17.83 -15.39 8.21
C SER A 219 17.15 -16.15 9.35
N ASP A 220 17.63 -17.38 9.59
CA ASP A 220 17.21 -18.22 10.72
C ASP A 220 17.43 -17.57 12.10
N PHE A 221 18.25 -16.51 12.16
CA PHE A 221 18.59 -15.78 13.37
C PHE A 221 17.74 -14.50 13.56
N GLY A 222 16.80 -14.24 12.66
CA GLY A 222 15.82 -13.17 12.77
C GLY A 222 16.25 -11.81 12.21
N PHE A 223 17.40 -11.71 11.55
CA PHE A 223 17.85 -10.51 10.82
C PHE A 223 17.78 -10.69 9.31
N SER A 224 17.52 -9.61 8.56
CA SER A 224 17.50 -9.61 7.10
C SER A 224 18.92 -9.74 6.53
N VAL A 225 19.05 -10.55 5.48
CA VAL A 225 20.27 -10.70 4.69
C VAL A 225 19.93 -10.54 3.22
N GLY A 226 20.79 -9.85 2.46
CA GLY A 226 20.47 -9.52 1.09
C GLY A 226 21.31 -8.40 0.51
N THR A 227 20.87 -7.91 -0.64
CA THR A 227 21.44 -6.75 -1.33
C THR A 227 20.53 -5.55 -1.18
N VAL A 228 21.14 -4.39 -0.92
CA VAL A 228 20.48 -3.09 -0.93
C VAL A 228 21.37 -2.17 -1.75
N GLU A 229 20.90 -1.81 -2.94
CA GLU A 229 21.56 -0.89 -3.85
C GLU A 229 20.68 0.35 -4.03
N LEU A 230 21.26 1.50 -3.72
CA LEU A 230 20.63 2.82 -3.85
C LEU A 230 21.59 3.71 -4.64
N GLU A 231 21.20 4.09 -5.85
CA GLU A 231 21.96 5.01 -6.69
C GLU A 231 21.24 6.36 -6.75
N MET A 232 21.97 7.46 -6.54
CA MET A 232 21.48 8.85 -6.51
C MET A 232 22.33 9.78 -7.37
#